data_AF-A0A357T631-F1
#
_entry.id   AF-A0A357T631-F1
#
_cell.length_a   1.000
_cell.length_b   1.000
_cell.length_c   1.000
_cell.angle_alpha   90.00
_cell.angle_beta   90.00
_cell.angle_gamma   90.00
#
_symmetry.space_group_name_H-M   'P 1'
#
loop_
_entity.id
_entity.type
_entity.pdbx_description
1 polymer ?
#
loop_
_entity_poly.entity_id
_entity_poly.type
_entity_poly.pdbx_seq_one_letter_code
_entity_poly.pdbx_strand_id
1 'polypeptide(L)'
;MGVSTLRSWNGLWTNHLRVGQRITIPTQTVAPAQAQGGSRVGVDRYLLARLVHAEAEAEPYSGKVAVAAVVLNRIVSPRFPNTLAAVLYQPLAFESVANGRVYTNPNSDSIRAAGDAINGWDPSGGALYFFNPAKTANRFIWTRLIITRIGKHVFAL
;
A
#
# COMPACT_ATOMS: atom_id res chain seq x y z
N MET A 1 -7.08 -15.87 -10.08
CA MET A 1 -8.03 -16.74 -9.35
C MET A 1 -8.49 -17.81 -10.33
N GLY A 2 -8.32 -19.10 -10.02
CA GLY A 2 -8.67 -20.20 -10.93
C GLY A 2 -9.97 -20.89 -10.55
N VAL A 3 -10.59 -21.61 -11.49
CA VAL A 3 -11.83 -22.38 -11.28
C VAL A 3 -11.66 -23.45 -10.18
N SER A 4 -10.44 -23.99 -10.01
CA SER A 4 -10.10 -24.91 -8.92
C SER A 4 -10.24 -24.28 -7.53
N THR A 5 -9.84 -23.02 -7.37
CA THR A 5 -9.97 -22.28 -6.10
C THR A 5 -11.44 -22.05 -5.77
N LEU A 6 -12.24 -21.56 -6.73
CA LEU A 6 -13.68 -21.33 -6.53
C LEU A 6 -14.41 -22.61 -6.11
N ARG A 7 -14.06 -23.75 -6.71
CA ARG A 7 -14.61 -25.05 -6.36
C ARG A 7 -14.33 -25.45 -4.91
N SER A 8 -13.05 -25.38 -4.51
CA SER A 8 -12.64 -25.70 -3.13
C SER A 8 -13.39 -24.87 -2.09
N TRP A 9 -13.52 -23.57 -2.33
CA TRP A 9 -14.24 -22.64 -1.42
C TRP A 9 -15.74 -22.90 -1.29
N ASN A 10 -16.33 -23.54 -2.29
CA ASN A 10 -17.77 -23.82 -2.32
C ASN A 10 -18.07 -25.31 -2.12
N GLY A 11 -17.06 -26.12 -1.74
CA GLY A 11 -17.21 -27.57 -1.58
C GLY A 11 -17.65 -28.28 -2.87
N LEU A 12 -17.33 -27.73 -4.04
CA LEU A 12 -17.75 -28.26 -5.34
C LEU A 12 -16.70 -29.20 -5.91
N TRP A 13 -17.14 -30.38 -6.33
CA TRP A 13 -16.30 -31.39 -6.97
C TRP A 13 -16.40 -31.37 -8.50
N THR A 14 -17.39 -30.64 -9.03
CA THR A 14 -17.69 -30.54 -10.47
C THR A 14 -17.79 -29.08 -10.91
N ASN A 15 -17.88 -28.85 -12.22
CA ASN A 15 -18.08 -27.52 -12.82
C ASN A 15 -19.56 -27.18 -13.03
N HIS A 16 -20.48 -27.96 -12.45
CA HIS A 16 -21.91 -27.78 -12.62
C HIS A 16 -22.49 -26.97 -11.45
N LEU A 17 -23.09 -25.82 -11.78
CA LEU A 17 -23.84 -25.00 -10.84
C LEU A 17 -25.33 -25.22 -11.05
N ARG A 18 -26.09 -25.29 -9.96
CA ARG A 18 -27.55 -25.37 -10.02
C ARG A 18 -28.15 -23.97 -9.99
N VAL A 19 -29.24 -23.77 -10.72
CA VAL A 19 -30.00 -22.51 -10.66
C VAL A 19 -30.47 -22.30 -9.22
N GLY A 20 -30.19 -21.11 -8.65
CA GLY A 20 -30.48 -20.78 -7.25
C GLY A 20 -29.40 -21.20 -6.24
N GLN A 21 -28.33 -21.88 -6.68
CA GLN A 21 -27.21 -22.23 -5.81
C GLN A 21 -26.45 -20.96 -5.40
N ARG A 22 -26.36 -20.71 -4.09
CA ARG A 22 -25.53 -19.64 -3.54
C ARG A 22 -24.07 -20.05 -3.60
N ILE A 23 -23.28 -19.27 -4.32
CA ILE A 23 -21.83 -19.45 -4.43
C ILE A 23 -21.17 -18.30 -3.68
N THR A 24 -20.31 -18.66 -2.74
CA THR A 24 -19.39 -17.73 -2.11
C THR A 24 -18.27 -17.48 -3.10
N ILE A 25 -18.23 -16.28 -3.67
CA ILE A 25 -17.04 -15.85 -4.39
C ILE A 25 -16.06 -15.45 -3.30
N PRO A 26 -14.95 -16.18 -3.10
CA PRO A 26 -13.88 -15.69 -2.27
C PRO A 26 -13.31 -14.49 -3.02
N THR A 27 -13.79 -13.29 -2.69
CA THR A 27 -12.99 -12.11 -2.89
C THR A 27 -11.65 -12.44 -2.25
N GLN A 28 -10.55 -12.12 -2.91
CA GLN A 28 -9.32 -11.96 -2.15
C GLN A 28 -9.57 -10.77 -1.22
N THR A 29 -10.29 -10.98 -0.10
CA THR A 29 -9.79 -10.51 1.17
C THR A 29 -8.38 -11.08 1.19
N VAL A 30 -7.43 -10.28 0.74
CA VAL A 30 -6.24 -10.08 1.54
C VAL A 30 -6.79 -10.02 2.96
N ALA A 31 -6.75 -11.16 3.65
CA ALA A 31 -6.89 -11.17 5.08
C ALA A 31 -5.99 -10.01 5.52
N PRO A 32 -6.44 -9.07 6.38
CA PRO A 32 -5.52 -8.09 6.92
C PRO A 32 -4.33 -8.93 7.37
N ALA A 33 -3.18 -8.74 6.71
CA ALA A 33 -2.01 -9.55 6.97
C ALA A 33 -1.90 -9.51 8.48
N GLN A 34 -2.04 -10.68 9.14
CA GLN A 34 -1.97 -10.74 10.59
C GLN A 34 -0.75 -9.89 10.93
N ALA A 35 -0.99 -8.77 11.61
CA ALA A 35 0.04 -7.84 11.97
C ALA A 35 1.01 -8.68 12.80
N GLN A 36 2.06 -9.19 12.14
CA GLN A 36 3.19 -9.74 12.83
C GLN A 36 3.71 -8.53 13.58
N GLY A 37 3.38 -8.48 14.87
CA GLY A 37 3.90 -7.54 15.84
C GLY A 37 5.38 -7.77 16.06
N GLY A 38 6.15 -7.78 14.97
CA GLY A 38 7.54 -7.38 15.01
C GLY A 38 7.51 -5.87 15.10
N SER A 39 7.97 -5.34 16.23
CA SER A 39 8.53 -3.99 16.24
C SER A 39 9.36 -3.86 14.96
N ARG A 40 9.05 -2.86 14.11
CA ARG A 40 9.80 -2.57 12.88
C ARG A 40 11.15 -1.96 13.25
N VAL A 41 11.91 -2.69 14.05
CA VAL A 41 13.21 -2.33 14.61
C VAL A 41 14.12 -2.00 13.42
N GLY A 42 14.47 -0.72 13.29
CA GLY A 42 15.34 -0.23 12.21
C GLY A 42 14.66 0.67 11.16
N VAL A 43 13.34 0.86 11.19
CA VAL A 43 12.71 1.91 10.37
C VAL A 43 12.92 3.28 11.04
N ASP A 44 13.72 4.13 10.40
CA ASP A 44 13.87 5.52 10.82
C ASP A 44 12.55 6.27 10.61
N ARG A 45 11.84 6.53 11.72
CA ARG A 45 10.56 7.25 11.74
C ARG A 45 10.69 8.65 11.15
N TYR A 46 11.81 9.34 11.39
CA TYR A 46 12.01 10.70 10.90
C TYR A 46 12.21 10.70 9.39
N LEU A 47 13.01 9.77 8.87
CA LEU A 47 13.17 9.58 7.42
C LEU A 47 11.84 9.22 6.75
N LEU A 48 11.06 8.31 7.35
CA LEU A 48 9.73 7.97 6.84
C LEU A 48 8.80 9.20 6.84
N ALA A 49 8.82 10.00 7.90
CA ALA A 49 8.03 11.23 8.00
C ALA A 49 8.40 12.25 6.92
N ARG A 50 9.69 12.39 6.58
CA ARG A 50 10.15 13.26 5.48
C ARG A 50 9.60 12.83 4.14
N LEU A 51 9.62 11.52 3.86
CA LEU A 51 9.01 10.97 2.66
C LEU A 51 7.50 11.23 2.62
N VAL A 52 6.79 10.95 3.71
CA VAL A 52 5.34 11.18 3.81
C VAL A 52 5.01 12.65 3.61
N HIS A 53 5.80 13.55 4.18
CA HIS A 53 5.65 14.98 3.97
C HIS A 53 5.81 15.33 2.49
N ALA A 54 6.89 14.87 1.86
CA ALA A 54 7.18 15.22 0.48
C ALA A 54 6.14 14.67 -0.53
N GLU A 55 5.54 13.51 -0.25
CA GLU A 55 4.57 12.84 -1.13
C GLU A 55 3.10 13.20 -0.82
N ALA A 56 2.77 13.50 0.44
CA ALA A 56 1.39 13.54 0.91
C ALA A 56 1.07 14.72 1.86
N GLU A 57 1.91 15.77 1.91
CA GLU A 57 1.67 16.95 2.77
C GLU A 57 0.25 17.51 2.64
N ALA A 58 -0.24 17.66 1.40
CA ALA A 58 -1.55 18.23 1.09
C ALA A 58 -2.71 17.20 1.08
N GLU A 59 -2.45 15.96 1.49
CA GLU A 59 -3.46 14.91 1.61
C GLU A 59 -4.11 14.91 3.01
N PRO A 60 -5.31 14.34 3.16
CA PRO A 60 -5.89 14.10 4.48
C PRO A 60 -4.98 13.21 5.33
N TYR A 61 -5.13 13.26 6.66
CA TYR A 61 -4.30 12.50 7.60
C TYR A 61 -4.25 10.99 7.27
N SER A 62 -5.39 10.38 6.94
CA SER A 62 -5.45 8.98 6.51
C SER A 62 -4.67 8.71 5.22
N GLY A 63 -4.58 9.68 4.32
CA GLY A 63 -3.76 9.60 3.11
C GLY A 63 -2.25 9.64 3.42
N LYS A 64 -1.85 10.47 4.39
CA LYS A 64 -0.46 10.50 4.90
C LYS A 64 -0.07 9.14 5.51
N VAL A 65 -0.94 8.56 6.34
CA VAL A 65 -0.73 7.24 6.93
C VAL A 65 -0.69 6.15 5.85
N ALA A 66 -1.57 6.21 4.86
CA ALA A 66 -1.60 5.25 3.76
C ALA A 66 -0.32 5.26 2.91
N VAL A 67 0.26 6.43 2.62
CA VAL A 67 1.56 6.53 1.92
C VAL A 67 2.68 5.94 2.77
N ALA A 68 2.71 6.21 4.08
CA ALA A 68 3.67 5.60 4.99
C ALA A 68 3.53 4.07 5.00
N ALA A 69 2.29 3.56 5.06
CA ALA A 69 2.00 2.13 5.05
C ALA A 69 2.46 1.45 3.75
N VAL A 70 2.26 2.06 2.58
CA VAL A 70 2.78 1.53 1.30
C VAL A 70 4.29 1.32 1.35
N VAL A 71 5.05 2.28 1.91
CA VAL A 71 6.51 2.16 2.03
C VAL A 71 6.88 0.99 2.94
N LEU A 72 6.17 0.82 4.06
CA LEU A 72 6.37 -0.30 4.97
C LEU A 72 5.96 -1.64 4.33
N ASN A 73 4.92 -1.66 3.50
CA ASN A 73 4.46 -2.83 2.75
C ASN A 73 5.50 -3.26 1.71
N ARG A 74 6.21 -2.29 1.09
CA ARG A 74 7.36 -2.59 0.21
C ARG A 74 8.50 -3.24 0.98
N ILE A 75 8.87 -2.71 2.14
CA ILE A 75 9.96 -3.27 2.97
C ILE A 75 9.73 -4.74 3.32
N VAL A 76 8.49 -5.15 3.58
CA VAL A 76 8.15 -6.54 3.92
C VAL A 76 7.89 -7.42 2.69
N SER A 77 7.76 -6.83 1.51
CA SER A 77 7.44 -7.55 0.28
C SER A 77 8.72 -8.07 -0.40
N PRO A 78 8.78 -9.34 -0.81
CA PRO A 78 9.94 -9.90 -1.53
C PRO A 78 10.17 -9.26 -2.91
N ARG A 79 9.22 -8.42 -3.38
CA ARG A 79 9.29 -7.72 -4.66
C ARG A 79 10.08 -6.41 -4.59
N PHE A 80 10.43 -5.96 -3.39
CA PHE A 80 11.09 -4.68 -3.15
C PHE A 80 12.27 -4.86 -2.19
N PRO A 81 13.17 -3.87 -2.11
CA PRO A 81 14.22 -3.85 -1.11
C PRO A 81 13.66 -3.87 0.31
N ASN A 82 14.38 -4.52 1.21
CA ASN A 82 13.97 -4.75 2.60
C ASN A 82 14.42 -3.65 3.58
N THR A 83 14.80 -2.47 3.10
CA THR A 83 15.15 -1.32 3.96
C THR A 83 14.50 -0.04 3.46
N LEU A 84 14.19 0.87 4.40
CA LEU A 84 13.60 2.17 4.08
C LEU A 84 14.47 2.97 3.11
N ALA A 85 15.78 3.02 3.37
CA ALA A 85 16.73 3.70 2.49
C ALA A 85 16.71 3.11 1.08
N ALA A 86 16.77 1.78 0.94
CA ALA A 86 16.78 1.15 -0.37
C ALA A 86 15.46 1.34 -1.13
N VAL A 87 14.30 1.33 -0.44
CA VAL A 87 13.00 1.65 -1.06
C VAL A 87 12.95 3.11 -1.52
N LEU A 88 13.51 4.03 -0.73
CA LEU A 88 13.50 5.47 -1.00
C LEU A 88 14.39 5.83 -2.20
N TYR A 89 15.54 5.17 -2.32
CA TYR A 89 16.51 5.42 -3.41
C TYR A 89 16.27 4.58 -4.67
N GLN A 90 15.17 3.80 -4.75
CA GLN A 90 14.81 3.17 -6.01
C GLN A 90 14.58 4.25 -7.09
N PRO A 91 15.24 4.15 -8.27
CA PRO A 91 15.05 5.11 -9.34
C PRO A 91 13.58 5.27 -9.68
N LEU A 92 13.09 6.53 -9.75
CA LEU A 92 11.72 6.89 -10.09
C LEU A 92 10.63 6.39 -9.12
N ALA A 93 10.99 5.85 -7.95
CA ALA A 93 10.01 5.39 -6.96
C ALA A 93 9.30 6.56 -6.27
N PHE A 94 10.00 7.69 -6.10
CA PHE A 94 9.52 8.91 -5.47
C PHE A 94 10.11 10.12 -6.18
N GLU A 95 9.27 10.91 -6.87
CA GLU A 95 9.70 12.16 -7.52
C GLU A 95 10.30 13.14 -6.51
N SER A 96 9.83 13.08 -5.26
CA SER A 96 10.32 13.90 -4.15
C SER A 96 11.79 13.67 -3.78
N VAL A 97 12.35 12.50 -4.07
CA VAL A 97 13.76 12.19 -3.80
C VAL A 97 14.65 12.88 -4.84
N ALA A 98 14.28 12.81 -6.12
CA ALA A 98 15.00 13.47 -7.20
C ALA A 98 14.94 15.01 -7.06
N ASN A 99 13.81 15.54 -6.62
CA ASN A 99 13.60 16.98 -6.44
C ASN A 99 14.08 17.51 -5.07
N GLY A 100 14.73 16.67 -4.26
CA GLY A 100 15.29 17.05 -2.97
C GLY A 100 14.26 17.43 -1.90
N ARG A 101 12.95 17.24 -2.13
CA ARG A 101 11.89 17.55 -1.16
C ARG A 101 11.90 16.62 0.04
N VAL A 102 12.38 15.39 -0.12
CA VAL A 102 12.68 14.49 1.01
C VAL A 102 13.72 15.12 1.97
N TYR A 103 14.48 16.11 1.46
CA TYR A 103 15.30 17.13 2.13
C TYR A 103 14.71 17.85 3.34
N THR A 104 13.42 18.16 3.30
CA THR A 104 12.82 19.16 4.18
C THR A 104 12.41 18.57 5.53
N ASN A 105 12.26 19.44 6.53
CA ASN A 105 11.72 19.01 7.82
C ASN A 105 10.23 18.67 7.66
N PRO A 106 9.78 17.49 8.13
CA PRO A 106 8.38 17.12 8.06
C PRO A 106 7.57 17.90 9.10
N ASN A 107 6.31 18.19 8.78
CA ASN A 107 5.38 18.75 9.77
C ASN A 107 4.94 17.70 10.81
N SER A 108 4.32 18.16 11.89
CA SER A 108 3.87 17.32 13.01
C SER A 108 2.90 16.22 12.57
N ASP A 109 2.03 16.52 11.61
CA ASP A 109 1.10 15.57 11.00
C ASP A 109 1.82 14.41 10.31
N SER A 110 2.85 14.68 9.51
CA SER A 110 3.63 13.64 8.82
C SER A 110 4.41 12.77 9.80
N ILE A 111 4.93 13.35 10.89
CA ILE A 111 5.62 12.60 11.96
C ILE A 111 4.65 11.67 12.70
N ARG A 112 3.44 12.15 13.01
CA ARG A 112 2.39 11.34 13.61
C ARG A 112 1.95 10.22 12.67
N ALA A 113 1.67 10.54 11.40
CA ALA A 113 1.25 9.56 10.41
C ALA A 113 2.26 8.43 10.20
N ALA A 114 3.56 8.77 10.13
CA ALA A 114 4.63 7.77 10.05
C ALA A 114 4.65 6.86 11.29
N GLY A 115 4.47 7.44 12.48
CA GLY A 115 4.39 6.68 13.73
C GLY A 115 3.20 5.71 13.76
N ASP A 116 2.03 6.17 13.34
CA ASP A 116 0.84 5.34 13.32
C ASP A 116 0.96 4.18 12.32
N ALA A 117 1.54 4.43 11.15
CA ALA A 117 1.82 3.37 10.18
C ALA A 117 2.83 2.36 10.72
N ILE A 118 3.90 2.81 11.39
CA ILE A 118 4.88 1.95 12.07
C ILE A 118 4.19 1.08 13.14
N ASN A 119 3.23 1.64 13.88
CA ASN A 119 2.40 0.95 14.87
C ASN A 119 1.35 0.00 14.25
N GLY A 120 1.27 -0.07 12.91
CA GLY A 120 0.47 -1.06 12.19
C GLY A 120 -0.81 -0.53 11.56
N TRP A 121 -1.11 0.77 11.65
CA TRP A 121 -2.28 1.31 10.96
C TRP A 121 -2.02 1.44 9.46
N ASP A 122 -2.76 0.67 8.66
CA ASP A 122 -2.70 0.71 7.19
C ASP A 122 -4.08 0.99 6.55
N PRO A 123 -4.42 2.27 6.28
CA PRO A 123 -5.63 2.64 5.54
C PRO A 123 -5.59 2.27 4.05
N SER A 124 -4.41 1.94 3.49
CA SER A 124 -4.27 1.60 2.07
C SER A 124 -4.76 0.19 1.75
N GLY A 125 -4.92 -0.66 2.77
CA GLY A 125 -5.36 -2.04 2.62
C GLY A 125 -4.28 -2.98 2.07
N GLY A 126 -3.01 -2.74 2.40
CA GLY A 126 -1.89 -3.56 1.91
C GLY A 126 -1.33 -3.13 0.55
N ALA A 127 -1.58 -1.89 0.13
CA ALA A 127 -1.14 -1.42 -1.18
C ALA A 127 0.40 -1.38 -1.30
N LEU A 128 0.89 -1.60 -2.52
CA LEU A 128 2.31 -1.53 -2.89
C LEU A 128 2.61 -0.33 -3.79
N TYR A 129 1.57 0.28 -4.35
CA TYR A 129 1.64 1.42 -5.25
C TYR A 129 0.63 2.48 -4.83
N PHE A 130 0.96 3.74 -5.07
CA PHE A 130 0.01 4.83 -5.06
C PHE A 130 0.31 5.81 -6.19
N PHE A 131 -0.70 6.54 -6.66
CA PHE A 131 -0.53 7.57 -7.68
C PHE A 131 -1.66 8.59 -7.65
N ASN A 132 -1.38 9.80 -8.14
CA ASN A 132 -2.42 10.80 -8.40
C ASN A 132 -2.93 10.66 -9.85
N PRO A 133 -4.19 10.22 -10.06
CA PRO A 133 -4.74 10.00 -11.40
C PRO A 133 -4.84 11.28 -12.24
N ALA A 134 -4.83 12.46 -11.61
CA ALA A 134 -4.82 13.74 -12.30
C ALA A 134 -3.41 14.17 -12.78
N LYS A 135 -2.36 13.51 -12.30
CA LYS A 135 -0.96 13.86 -12.61
C LYS A 135 -0.20 12.79 -13.40
N THR A 136 -0.75 11.58 -13.52
CA THR A 136 -0.04 10.47 -14.20
C THR A 136 -0.83 9.90 -15.37
N ALA A 137 -0.16 9.82 -16.51
CA ALA A 137 -0.61 9.06 -17.68
C ALA A 137 0.12 7.70 -17.80
N ASN A 138 0.84 7.27 -16.75
CA ASN A 138 1.64 6.05 -16.80
C ASN A 138 0.76 4.81 -16.97
N ARG A 139 0.75 4.22 -18.17
CA ARG A 139 -0.08 3.05 -18.50
C ARG A 139 0.15 1.87 -17.56
N PHE A 140 1.38 1.66 -17.07
CA PHE A 140 1.69 0.57 -16.16
C PHE A 140 0.91 0.68 -14.84
N ILE A 141 0.79 1.89 -14.25
CA ILE A 141 0.11 2.06 -12.97
C ILE A 141 -1.39 1.77 -13.07
N TRP A 142 -1.97 2.06 -14.24
CA TRP A 142 -3.38 1.76 -14.53
C TRP A 142 -3.67 0.27 -14.77
N THR A 143 -2.63 -0.58 -14.92
CA THR A 143 -2.80 -2.04 -14.97
C THR A 143 -2.82 -2.69 -13.58
N ARG A 144 -2.50 -1.93 -12.53
CA ARG A 144 -2.45 -2.44 -11.15
C ARG A 144 -3.87 -2.64 -10.62
N LEU A 145 -4.02 -3.57 -9.67
CA LEU A 145 -5.32 -3.80 -9.03
C LEU A 145 -5.59 -2.68 -8.02
N ILE A 146 -6.57 -1.81 -8.32
CA ILE A 146 -6.97 -0.70 -7.45
C ILE A 146 -7.63 -1.26 -6.19
N ILE A 147 -7.14 -0.86 -5.01
CA ILE A 147 -7.72 -1.20 -3.71
C ILE A 147 -8.68 -0.10 -3.26
N THR A 148 -8.20 1.14 -3.21
CA THR A 148 -8.96 2.27 -2.66
C THR A 148 -8.44 3.61 -3.16
N ARG A 149 -9.19 4.67 -2.86
CA ARG A 149 -8.80 6.07 -3.09
C ARG A 149 -8.95 6.86 -1.80
N ILE A 150 -7.89 7.55 -1.40
CA ILE A 150 -7.88 8.43 -0.22
C ILE A 150 -7.34 9.78 -0.66
N GLY A 151 -8.15 10.82 -0.52
CA GLY A 151 -7.83 12.14 -1.06
C GLY A 151 -7.59 12.09 -2.58
N LYS A 152 -6.45 12.60 -3.02
CA LYS A 152 -6.07 12.62 -4.44
C LYS A 152 -5.29 11.37 -4.86
N HIS A 153 -4.96 10.46 -3.94
CA HIS A 153 -4.22 9.25 -4.25
C HIS A 153 -5.11 8.03 -4.44
N VAL A 154 -4.81 7.26 -5.50
CA VAL A 154 -5.30 5.90 -5.72
C VAL A 154 -4.23 4.93 -5.25
N PHE A 155 -4.62 3.90 -4.51
CA PHE A 155 -3.75 2.87 -3.92
C PHE A 155 -3.99 1.52 -4.59
N ALA A 156 -2.93 0.79 -4.93
CA ALA A 156 -3.01 -0.42 -5.76
C ALA A 156 -1.91 -1.49 -5.46
N LEU A 157 -2.09 -2.69 -6.02
CA LEU A 157 -1.17 -3.87 -5.92
C LEU A 157 -0.39 -4.17 -7.21
#